data_AF-A0A1G0B8K4-F1
#
_entry.id   AF-A0A1G0B8K4-F1
#
_cell.length_a   1.000
_cell.length_b   1.000
_cell.length_c   1.000
_cell.angle_alpha   90.00
_cell.angle_beta   90.00
_cell.angle_gamma   90.00
#
_symmetry.space_group_name_H-M   'P 1'
#
loop_
_entity.id
_entity.type
_entity.pdbx_description
1 polymer ?
#
loop_
_entity_poly.entity_id
_entity_poly.type
_entity_poly.pdbx_seq_one_letter_code
_entity_poly.pdbx_strand_id
1 'polypeptide(L)'
;MPKLYEYFGLIIMFYANEHEPVHVHGKFQDRESRAEIIVVNGEVAEIRYTNVAGRAPLANTEMRNFEELVSARASDIVSKWIDFFVLHKPVKSERITRRLK
;
A
#
# COMPACT_ATOMS: atom_id res chain seq x y z
N MET A 1 -11.77 -2.82 5.73
CA MET A 1 -10.48 -2.28 5.26
C MET A 1 -9.37 -3.24 5.67
N PRO A 2 -8.86 -4.07 4.75
CA PRO A 2 -7.79 -5.02 5.07
C PRO A 2 -6.47 -4.28 5.27
N LYS A 3 -5.84 -4.50 6.43
CA LYS A 3 -4.46 -4.09 6.71
C LYS A 3 -3.53 -5.13 6.10
N LEU A 4 -2.57 -4.67 5.29
CA LEU A 4 -1.61 -5.52 4.60
C LEU A 4 -0.30 -5.61 5.37
N TYR A 5 0.22 -4.46 5.81
CA TYR A 5 1.49 -4.39 6.49
C TYR A 5 1.50 -3.34 7.61
N GLU A 6 2.35 -3.59 8.60
CA GLU A 6 2.85 -2.59 9.54
C GLU A 6 4.37 -2.46 9.36
N TYR A 7 4.88 -1.24 9.21
CA TYR A 7 6.30 -0.98 8.96
C TYR A 7 6.76 0.31 9.64
N PHE A 8 7.51 0.18 10.74
CA PHE A 8 7.99 1.31 11.55
C PHE A 8 6.88 2.34 11.91
N GLY A 9 5.69 1.86 12.27
CA GLY A 9 4.52 2.68 12.63
C GLY A 9 3.65 3.09 11.44
N LEU A 10 4.11 2.88 10.21
CA LEU A 10 3.32 3.04 8.99
C LEU A 10 2.36 1.84 8.84
N ILE A 11 1.09 2.13 8.57
CA ILE A 11 0.05 1.14 8.28
C ILE A 11 -0.23 1.19 6.78
N ILE A 12 -0.13 0.03 6.13
CA ILE A 12 -0.43 -0.13 4.70
C ILE A 12 -1.75 -0.88 4.57
N MET A 13 -2.71 -0.32 3.85
CA MET A 13 -4.05 -0.90 3.78
C MET A 13 -4.79 -0.59 2.48
N PHE A 14 -5.82 -1.37 2.20
CA PHE A 14 -6.83 -1.03 1.20
C PHE A 14 -8.04 -0.34 1.85
N TYR A 15 -8.56 0.69 1.19
CA TYR A 15 -9.93 1.14 1.43
C TYR A 15 -10.89 0.23 0.67
N ALA A 16 -11.90 -0.30 1.35
CA ALA A 16 -12.80 -1.27 0.71
C ALA A 16 -13.76 -0.62 -0.31
N ASN A 17 -14.01 0.68 -0.15
CA ASN A 17 -14.87 1.50 -1.00
C ASN A 17 -14.12 2.14 -2.18
N GLU A 18 -12.81 1.93 -2.28
CA GLU A 18 -11.96 2.45 -3.35
C GLU A 18 -11.00 1.34 -3.76
N HIS A 19 -11.26 0.71 -4.90
CA HIS A 19 -10.58 -0.54 -5.25
C HIS A 19 -9.93 -0.52 -6.63
N GLU A 20 -10.24 0.45 -7.50
CA GLU A 20 -9.69 0.51 -8.86
C GLU A 20 -9.06 1.88 -9.13
N PRO A 21 -7.89 1.94 -9.80
CA PRO A 21 -6.98 0.82 -10.13
C PRO A 21 -6.33 0.20 -8.88
N VAL A 22 -5.39 -0.75 -9.00
CA VAL A 22 -4.69 -1.33 -7.84
C VAL A 22 -3.94 -0.22 -7.09
N HIS A 23 -4.29 0.02 -5.83
CA HIS A 23 -3.60 1.01 -4.99
C HIS A 23 -3.64 0.64 -3.51
N VAL A 24 -2.73 1.21 -2.73
CA VAL A 24 -2.68 1.12 -1.27
C VAL A 24 -2.53 2.50 -0.65
N HIS A 25 -3.00 2.61 0.59
CA HIS A 25 -2.82 3.80 1.42
C HIS A 25 -1.75 3.54 2.47
N GLY A 26 -0.77 4.43 2.54
CA GLY A 26 0.21 4.50 3.61
C GLY A 26 -0.23 5.53 4.64
N LYS A 27 -0.56 5.06 5.84
CA LYS A 27 -1.06 5.90 6.95
C LYS A 27 -0.09 5.92 8.11
N PHE A 28 0.22 7.11 8.59
CA PHE A 28 0.99 7.31 9.81
C PHE A 28 0.32 8.41 10.63
N GLN A 29 -0.20 8.06 11.80
CA GLN A 29 -1.01 8.96 12.63
C GLN A 29 -2.20 9.54 11.81
N ASP A 30 -2.27 10.87 11.70
CA ASP A 30 -3.28 11.64 10.95
C ASP A 30 -2.90 11.90 9.48
N ARG A 31 -1.72 11.45 9.05
CA ARG A 31 -1.17 11.67 7.71
C ARG A 31 -1.32 10.46 6.81
N GLU A 32 -1.44 10.74 5.53
CA GLU A 32 -1.77 9.73 4.54
C GLU A 32 -1.28 10.08 3.14
N SER A 33 -0.69 9.09 2.46
CA SER A 33 -0.35 9.13 1.04
C SER A 33 -0.85 7.87 0.35
N ARG A 34 -1.10 7.95 -0.95
CA ARG A 34 -1.55 6.83 -1.79
C ARG A 34 -0.43 6.39 -2.72
N ALA A 35 -0.32 5.08 -2.92
CA ALA A 35 0.51 4.49 -3.97
C ALA A 35 -0.38 3.69 -4.92
N GLU A 36 -0.43 4.09 -6.17
CA GLU A 36 -1.09 3.39 -7.26
C GLU A 36 -0.09 2.50 -7.98
N ILE A 37 -0.43 1.24 -8.21
CA ILE A 37 0.40 0.24 -8.86
C ILE A 37 -0.20 -0.04 -10.23
N ILE A 38 0.54 0.31 -11.28
CA ILE A 38 0.12 0.08 -12.66
C ILE A 38 0.66 -1.27 -13.09
N VAL A 39 -0.25 -2.16 -13.48
CA VAL A 39 0.06 -3.52 -13.91
C VAL A 39 -0.21 -3.65 -15.40
N VAL A 40 0.78 -4.13 -16.16
CA VAL A 40 0.68 -4.37 -17.60
C VAL A 40 1.10 -5.80 -17.87
N ASN A 41 0.26 -6.57 -18.57
CA ASN A 41 0.49 -7.99 -18.87
C ASN A 41 0.80 -8.85 -17.63
N GLY A 42 0.21 -8.49 -16.47
CA GLY A 42 0.42 -9.21 -15.21
C GLY A 42 1.67 -8.82 -14.43
N GLU A 43 2.48 -7.89 -14.95
CA GLU A 43 3.69 -7.40 -14.28
C GLU A 43 3.54 -5.96 -13.81
N VAL A 44 4.20 -5.62 -12.69
CA VAL A 44 4.23 -4.25 -12.17
C VAL A 44 5.09 -3.39 -13.09
N ALA A 45 4.45 -2.45 -13.80
CA ALA A 45 5.11 -1.57 -14.76
C ALA A 45 5.54 -0.23 -14.13
N GLU A 46 4.72 0.32 -13.23
CA GLU A 46 4.97 1.64 -12.62
C GLU A 46 4.28 1.71 -11.25
N ILE A 47 4.83 2.53 -10.34
CA ILE A 47 4.20 2.90 -9.08
C ILE A 47 4.13 4.42 -9.00
N ARG A 48 2.93 4.97 -8.84
CA ARG A 48 2.68 6.42 -8.73
C ARG A 48 2.26 6.77 -7.32
N TYR A 49 2.93 7.77 -6.76
CA TYR A 49 2.64 8.26 -5.42
C TYR A 49 1.89 9.59 -5.48
N THR A 50 0.80 9.70 -4.73
CA THR A 50 -0.06 10.89 -4.70
C THR A 50 -0.50 11.22 -3.30
N ASN A 51 -0.89 12.49 -3.09
CA ASN A 51 -1.50 12.93 -1.84
C ASN A 51 -2.98 12.55 -1.81
N VAL A 52 -3.50 12.24 -0.62
CA VAL A 52 -4.92 11.97 -0.42
C VAL A 52 -5.65 13.28 -0.10
N ALA A 53 -6.72 13.58 -0.84
CA ALA A 53 -7.51 14.78 -0.61
C ALA A 53 -8.08 14.83 0.82
N GLY A 54 -7.95 15.99 1.47
CA GLY A 54 -8.42 16.17 2.85
C GLY A 54 -7.53 15.53 3.93
N ARG A 55 -6.35 15.01 3.57
CA ARG A 55 -5.34 14.50 4.51
C ARG A 55 -4.01 15.22 4.33
N ALA A 56 -3.28 15.40 5.43
CA ALA A 56 -1.89 15.83 5.35
C ALA A 56 -1.04 14.69 4.75
N PRO A 57 -0.08 14.99 3.87
CA PRO A 57 0.78 13.97 3.29
C PRO A 57 1.72 13.37 4.36
N LEU A 58 2.22 12.16 4.10
CA LEU A 58 3.29 11.58 4.92
C LEU A 58 4.51 12.52 4.97
N ALA A 59 5.19 12.58 6.12
CA ALA A 59 6.45 13.31 6.23
C ALA A 59 7.59 12.55 5.53
N ASN A 60 8.72 13.23 5.32
CA ASN A 60 9.83 12.71 4.52
C ASN A 60 10.31 11.30 4.97
N THR A 61 10.35 11.02 6.27
CA THR A 61 10.79 9.72 6.79
C THR A 61 9.77 8.63 6.51
N GLU A 62 8.49 8.91 6.79
CA GLU A 62 7.40 7.97 6.56
C GLU A 62 7.19 7.72 5.07
N MET A 63 7.33 8.74 4.24
CA MET A 63 7.22 8.64 2.78
C MET A 63 8.31 7.73 2.21
N ARG A 64 9.56 7.88 2.67
CA ARG A 64 10.66 6.97 2.28
C ARG A 64 10.40 5.53 2.70
N ASN A 65 9.87 5.31 3.91
CA ASN A 65 9.48 3.97 4.37
C ASN A 65 8.31 3.40 3.55
N PHE A 66 7.36 4.26 3.15
CA PHE A 66 6.23 3.89 2.32
C PHE A 66 6.69 3.45 0.93
N GLU A 67 7.54 4.25 0.27
CA GLU A 67 8.13 3.92 -1.02
C GLU A 67 8.98 2.64 -0.96
N GLU A 68 9.82 2.48 0.08
CA GLU A 68 10.64 1.28 0.29
C GLU A 68 9.75 0.02 0.38
N LEU A 69 8.69 0.07 1.18
CA LEU A 69 7.82 -1.09 1.36
C LEU A 69 6.98 -1.38 0.12
N VAL A 70 6.37 -0.36 -0.48
CA VAL A 70 5.49 -0.56 -1.65
C VAL A 70 6.30 -1.10 -2.82
N SER A 71 7.52 -0.57 -3.07
CA SER A 71 8.41 -1.11 -4.11
C SER A 71 8.83 -2.56 -3.82
N ALA A 72 9.28 -2.86 -2.59
CA ALA A 72 9.72 -4.20 -2.23
C ALA A 72 8.60 -5.26 -2.19
N ARG A 73 7.34 -4.82 -2.03
CA ARG A 73 6.17 -5.72 -1.90
C ARG A 73 5.14 -5.55 -3.02
N ALA A 74 5.47 -4.85 -4.12
CA ALA A 74 4.49 -4.50 -5.15
C ALA A 74 3.71 -5.72 -5.69
N SER A 75 4.40 -6.80 -6.07
CA SER A 75 3.75 -8.02 -6.57
C SER A 75 2.88 -8.74 -5.52
N ASP A 76 3.30 -8.69 -4.25
CA ASP A 76 2.53 -9.26 -3.13
C ASP A 76 1.30 -8.39 -2.82
N ILE A 77 1.41 -7.07 -2.94
CA ILE A 77 0.28 -6.14 -2.86
C ILE A 77 -0.74 -6.44 -3.96
N VAL A 78 -0.30 -6.62 -5.21
CA VAL A 78 -1.19 -7.00 -6.33
C VAL A 78 -1.88 -8.33 -6.05
N SER A 79 -1.16 -9.33 -5.55
CA SER A 79 -1.73 -10.63 -5.17
C SER A 79 -2.79 -10.49 -4.07
N LYS A 80 -2.50 -9.72 -3.02
CA LYS A 80 -3.44 -9.43 -1.94
C LYS A 80 -4.65 -8.62 -2.40
N TRP A 81 -4.48 -7.75 -3.39
CA TRP A 81 -5.58 -7.01 -4.01
C TRP A 81 -6.52 -7.99 -4.73
N ILE A 82 -5.99 -8.92 -5.52
CA ILE A 82 -6.77 -9.97 -6.20
C ILE A 82 -7.49 -10.84 -5.16
N ASP A 83 -6.77 -11.30 -4.14
CA ASP A 83 -7.36 -12.13 -3.08
C ASP A 83 -8.53 -11.43 -2.40
N PHE A 84 -8.39 -10.14 -2.07
CA PHE A 84 -9.42 -9.40 -1.34
C PHE A 84 -10.59 -8.97 -2.22
N PHE A 85 -10.34 -8.26 -3.32
CA PHE A 85 -11.40 -7.62 -4.11
C PHE A 85 -12.02 -8.53 -5.17
N VAL A 86 -11.26 -9.49 -5.70
CA VAL A 86 -11.76 -10.41 -6.73
C VAL A 86 -12.22 -11.71 -6.09
N LEU A 87 -11.36 -12.34 -5.29
CA LEU A 87 -11.62 -13.67 -4.73
C LEU A 87 -12.34 -13.65 -3.39
N HIS A 88 -12.57 -12.47 -2.80
CA HIS A 88 -13.26 -12.30 -1.52
C HIS A 88 -12.65 -13.12 -0.37
N LYS A 89 -11.33 -13.31 -0.40
CA LYS A 89 -10.56 -14.03 0.62
C LYS A 89 -10.06 -13.07 1.70
N PRO A 90 -9.96 -13.52 2.96
CA PRO A 90 -9.34 -12.73 4.01
C PRO A 90 -7.84 -12.55 3.74
N VAL A 91 -7.36 -11.31 3.85
CA VAL A 91 -5.93 -10.99 3.76
C VAL A 91 -5.33 -10.87 5.17
N LYS A 92 -4.22 -11.56 5.40
CA LYS A 92 -3.47 -11.47 6.66
C LYS A 92 -2.49 -10.29 6.62
N SER A 93 -2.48 -9.50 7.70
CA SER A 93 -1.49 -8.45 7.90
C SER A 93 -0.14 -9.04 8.31
N GLU A 94 0.94 -8.45 7.81
CA GLU A 94 2.31 -8.77 8.21
C GLU A 94 2.94 -7.58 8.96
N ARG A 95 3.63 -7.84 10.07
CA ARG A 95 4.41 -6.82 10.78
C ARG A 95 5.88 -6.96 10.41
N ILE A 96 6.44 -5.94 9.80
CA ILE A 96 7.83 -5.92 9.34
C ILE A 96 8.64 -5.02 10.28
N THR A 97 9.64 -5.60 10.93
CA THR A 97 10.49 -4.92 11.93
C THR A 97 11.93 -4.73 11.47
N ARG A 98 12.27 -5.21 10.26
CA ARG A 98 13.60 -5.09 9.64
C ARG A 98 13.50 -4.29 8.34
N ARG A 99 14.60 -3.64 7.95
CA ARG A 99 14.70 -2.99 6.63
C ARG A 99 14.53 -4.01 5.51
N LEU A 100 13.97 -3.55 4.38
CA LEU A 100 13.65 -4.38 3.23
C LEU A 100 14.70 -4.30 2.12
N LYS A 101 15.73 -3.47 2.32
CA LYS A 101 17.00 -3.51 1.58
C LYS A 101 17.82 -4.76 1.91
#